data_AF-A0A5B8U2Z9-F1
#
_entry.id   AF-A0A5B8U2Z9-F1
#
_cell.length_a   1.000
_cell.length_b   1.000
_cell.length_c   1.000
_cell.angle_alpha   90.00
_cell.angle_beta   90.00
_cell.angle_gamma   90.00
#
_symmetry.space_group_name_H-M   'P 1'
#
loop_
_entity.id
_entity.type
_entity.pdbx_description
1 polymer ?
#
loop_
_entity_poly.entity_id
_entity_poly.type
_entity_poly.pdbx_seq_one_letter_code
_entity_poly.pdbx_strand_id
1 'polypeptide(L)'
;MSTVLATTHASWYASRAAGTAALALASASVGYGLLTAGRMLPRKLGGRRIVHEALSLATLVAIAVHGLVLLGDTYMNPSLADVLIPFASSYQRWWTSLGIVAGWTLVVLGLSYYVRARIGVARWRVMHRFTLLAWLAGIAHSLGEGTDAGKAWFVAMLAIAIAPALAMAVLRLAGRAPRGPGATPAPPAAPRRRVAA
;
A
#
# COMPACT_ATOMS: atom_id res chain seq x y z
N MET A 1 -14.33 12.62 34.44
CA MET A 1 -15.21 12.28 33.31
C MET A 1 -14.82 13.04 32.03
N SER A 2 -14.56 14.34 32.10
CA SER A 2 -14.19 15.20 30.96
C SER A 2 -12.87 14.81 30.28
N THR A 3 -11.85 14.41 31.05
CA THR A 3 -10.54 13.99 30.53
C THR A 3 -10.59 12.66 29.78
N VAL A 4 -11.42 11.72 30.27
CA VAL A 4 -11.62 10.40 29.64
C VAL A 4 -12.30 10.57 28.28
N LEU A 5 -13.40 11.33 28.23
CA LEU A 5 -14.08 11.65 26.97
C LEU A 5 -13.16 12.35 25.97
N ALA A 6 -12.35 13.31 26.42
CA ALA A 6 -11.37 13.99 25.57
C ALA A 6 -10.34 13.01 24.98
N THR A 7 -9.84 12.06 25.77
CA THR A 7 -8.89 11.04 25.28
C THR A 7 -9.50 10.06 24.28
N THR A 8 -10.73 9.60 24.50
CA THR A 8 -11.45 8.72 23.55
C THR A 8 -11.71 9.42 22.23
N HIS A 9 -12.17 10.67 22.25
CA HIS A 9 -12.41 11.42 21.03
C HIS A 9 -11.10 11.69 20.28
N ALA A 10 -10.01 12.03 20.98
CA ALA A 10 -8.71 12.26 20.37
C ALA A 10 -8.16 11.00 19.68
N SER A 11 -8.17 9.84 20.33
CA SER A 11 -7.70 8.58 19.74
C SER A 11 -8.59 8.12 18.57
N TRP A 12 -9.89 8.36 18.64
CA TRP A 12 -10.83 8.10 17.56
C TRP A 12 -10.55 8.94 16.30
N TYR A 13 -10.35 10.26 16.44
CA TYR A 13 -10.02 11.13 15.30
C TYR A 13 -8.62 10.84 14.77
N ALA A 14 -7.63 10.64 15.66
CA ALA A 14 -6.25 10.41 15.27
C ALA A 14 -6.07 9.05 14.56
N SER A 15 -6.72 7.98 15.03
CA SER A 15 -6.66 6.67 14.36
C SER A 15 -7.28 6.73 12.96
N ARG A 16 -8.43 7.42 12.80
CA ARG A 16 -9.06 7.66 11.49
C ARG A 16 -8.17 8.46 10.53
N ALA A 17 -7.59 9.55 11.02
CA ALA A 17 -6.70 10.38 10.23
C ALA A 17 -5.44 9.60 9.79
N ALA A 18 -4.83 8.86 10.71
CA ALA A 18 -3.65 8.05 10.42
C ALA A 18 -3.95 6.90 9.43
N GLY A 19 -5.07 6.20 9.59
CA GLY A 19 -5.48 5.14 8.67
C GLY A 19 -5.80 5.67 7.27
N THR A 20 -6.48 6.81 7.19
CA THR A 20 -6.75 7.51 5.93
C THR A 20 -5.45 7.96 5.24
N ALA A 21 -4.53 8.57 6.00
CA ALA A 21 -3.23 9.00 5.50
C ALA A 21 -2.41 7.80 5.00
N ALA A 22 -2.39 6.69 5.74
CA ALA A 22 -1.73 5.45 5.33
C ALA A 22 -2.26 4.96 3.98
N LEU A 23 -3.58 4.95 3.79
CA LEU A 23 -4.19 4.51 2.53
C LEU A 23 -3.88 5.44 1.36
N ALA A 24 -3.92 6.76 1.58
CA ALA A 24 -3.56 7.75 0.58
C ALA A 24 -2.08 7.63 0.17
N LEU A 25 -1.17 7.54 1.14
CA LEU A 25 0.27 7.38 0.91
C LEU A 25 0.60 6.05 0.23
N ALA A 26 -0.06 4.96 0.63
CA ALA A 26 0.09 3.65 0.00
C ALA A 26 -0.35 3.71 -1.47
N SER A 27 -1.49 4.34 -1.75
CA SER A 27 -2.02 4.50 -3.11
C SER A 27 -1.09 5.34 -3.98
N ALA A 28 -0.54 6.44 -3.43
CA ALA A 28 0.48 7.24 -4.10
C ALA A 28 1.76 6.43 -4.37
N SER A 29 2.24 5.65 -3.39
CA SER A 29 3.43 4.80 -3.53
C SER A 29 3.25 3.72 -4.61
N VAL A 30 2.11 3.01 -4.58
CA VAL A 30 1.75 2.00 -5.57
C VAL A 30 1.59 2.62 -6.95
N GLY A 31 0.84 3.73 -7.07
CA GLY A 31 0.69 4.46 -8.33
C GLY A 31 2.03 4.91 -8.90
N TYR A 32 2.92 5.45 -8.07
CA TYR A 32 4.25 5.87 -8.48
C TYR A 32 5.13 4.70 -8.93
N GLY A 33 5.12 3.60 -8.17
CA GLY A 33 5.81 2.35 -8.53
C GLY A 33 5.29 1.78 -9.84
N LEU A 34 3.97 1.85 -10.06
CA LEU A 34 3.35 1.47 -11.31
C LEU A 34 3.88 2.38 -12.43
N LEU A 35 3.70 3.70 -12.37
CA LEU A 35 4.18 4.62 -13.42
C LEU A 35 5.66 4.42 -13.77
N THR A 36 6.50 4.16 -12.77
CA THR A 36 7.92 3.84 -12.95
C THR A 36 8.12 2.55 -13.74
N ALA A 37 7.45 1.46 -13.37
CA ALA A 37 7.54 0.17 -14.06
C ALA A 37 7.01 0.23 -15.52
N GLY A 38 6.05 1.11 -15.80
CA GLY A 38 5.52 1.34 -17.15
C GLY A 38 6.36 2.28 -18.02
N ARG A 39 7.47 2.81 -17.48
CA ARG A 39 8.30 3.84 -18.11
C ARG A 39 7.53 5.11 -18.48
N MET A 40 6.46 5.42 -17.74
CA MET A 40 5.59 6.57 -17.99
C MET A 40 6.10 7.87 -17.37
N LEU A 41 7.09 7.77 -16.46
CA LEU A 41 7.79 8.94 -15.93
C LEU A 41 8.93 9.37 -16.88
N PRO A 42 9.12 10.67 -17.16
CA PRO A 42 10.24 11.20 -17.93
C PRO A 42 11.60 10.77 -17.36
N ARG A 43 12.55 10.36 -18.21
CA ARG A 43 13.90 9.89 -17.77
C ARG A 43 14.70 10.97 -17.03
N LYS A 44 14.43 12.24 -17.31
CA LYS A 44 15.07 13.40 -16.68
C LYS A 44 14.63 13.63 -15.23
N LEU A 45 13.50 13.04 -14.80
CA LEU A 45 13.15 12.97 -13.39
C LEU A 45 14.08 11.98 -12.70
N GLY A 46 15.21 12.49 -12.21
CA GLY A 46 16.05 11.82 -11.23
C GLY A 46 15.28 11.57 -9.92
N GLY A 47 15.87 10.81 -9.00
CA GLY A 47 15.30 10.65 -7.65
C GLY A 47 14.05 9.78 -7.56
N ARG A 48 13.69 9.00 -8.59
CA ARG A 48 12.50 8.11 -8.53
C ARG A 48 12.49 7.16 -7.35
N ARG A 49 13.67 6.62 -7.05
CA ARG A 49 13.87 5.77 -5.88
C ARG A 49 13.55 6.55 -4.60
N ILE A 50 14.06 7.77 -4.46
CA ILE A 50 13.89 8.61 -3.26
C ILE A 50 12.40 8.91 -3.04
N VAL A 51 11.67 9.28 -4.09
CA VAL A 51 10.22 9.56 -4.00
C VAL A 51 9.45 8.31 -3.57
N HIS A 52 9.69 7.17 -4.22
CA HIS A 52 9.02 5.92 -3.87
C HIS A 52 9.37 5.45 -2.45
N GLU A 53 10.64 5.59 -2.04
CA GLU A 53 11.12 5.25 -0.71
C GLU A 53 10.47 6.15 0.35
N ALA A 54 10.42 7.47 0.12
CA ALA A 54 9.76 8.41 1.04
C ALA A 54 8.26 8.11 1.19
N LEU A 55 7.53 7.88 0.09
CA LEU A 55 6.11 7.51 0.14
C LEU A 55 5.89 6.19 0.87
N SER A 56 6.76 5.20 0.64
CA SER A 56 6.68 3.90 1.29
C SER A 56 6.95 4.00 2.79
N LEU A 57 8.00 4.71 3.20
CA LEU A 57 8.31 4.91 4.62
C LEU A 57 7.21 5.71 5.32
N ALA A 58 6.69 6.77 4.69
CA ALA A 58 5.57 7.54 5.23
C ALA A 58 4.32 6.67 5.42
N THR A 59 4.06 5.74 4.48
CA THR A 59 2.99 4.74 4.62
C THR A 59 3.21 3.86 5.86
N LEU A 60 4.42 3.32 6.05
CA LEU A 60 4.73 2.46 7.19
C LEU A 60 4.59 3.21 8.53
N VAL A 61 5.04 4.46 8.58
CA VAL A 61 4.88 5.32 9.76
C VAL A 61 3.40 5.58 10.04
N ALA A 62 2.60 5.90 9.02
CA ALA A 62 1.17 6.12 9.19
C ALA A 62 0.43 4.86 9.67
N ILE A 63 0.81 3.67 9.18
CA ILE A 63 0.29 2.38 9.67
C ILE A 63 0.65 2.16 11.14
N ALA A 64 1.91 2.41 11.51
CA ALA A 64 2.36 2.27 12.90
C ALA A 64 1.60 3.24 13.83
N VAL A 65 1.47 4.51 13.44
CA VAL A 65 0.68 5.50 14.18
C VAL A 65 -0.77 5.08 14.29
N HIS A 66 -1.38 4.61 13.20
CA HIS A 66 -2.76 4.11 13.21
C HIS A 66 -2.94 2.99 14.25
N GLY A 67 -2.09 1.96 14.23
CA GLY A 67 -2.15 0.86 15.20
C GLY A 67 -1.89 1.30 16.64
N LEU A 68 -0.88 2.15 16.87
CA LEU A 68 -0.52 2.61 18.22
C LEU A 68 -1.60 3.49 18.85
N VAL A 69 -2.22 4.38 18.06
CA VAL A 69 -3.27 5.27 18.56
C VAL A 69 -4.54 4.50 18.94
N LEU A 70 -4.83 3.36 18.28
CA LEU A 70 -5.96 2.50 18.66
C LEU A 70 -5.86 2.00 20.10
N LEU A 71 -4.65 1.78 20.64
CA LEU A 71 -4.46 1.36 22.03
C LEU A 71 -4.92 2.41 23.06
N GLY A 72 -5.07 3.66 22.63
CA GLY A 72 -5.63 4.74 23.45
C GLY A 72 -7.15 4.90 23.31
N ASP A 73 -7.83 4.03 22.56
CA ASP A 73 -9.30 4.05 22.44
C ASP A 73 -9.92 3.36 23.65
N THR A 74 -10.48 4.13 24.58
CA THR A 74 -11.12 3.59 25.79
C THR A 74 -12.54 3.06 25.55
N TYR A 75 -13.13 3.31 24.38
CA TYR A 75 -14.44 2.77 24.02
C TYR A 75 -14.31 1.32 23.55
N MET A 76 -13.37 1.06 22.64
CA MET A 76 -13.06 -0.30 22.18
C MET A 76 -12.13 -1.04 23.15
N ASN A 77 -11.25 -0.31 23.84
CA ASN A 77 -10.22 -0.81 24.75
C ASN A 77 -9.40 -1.99 24.18
N PRO A 78 -8.83 -1.86 22.97
CA PRO A 78 -8.15 -2.96 22.31
C PRO A 78 -6.83 -3.29 23.00
N SER A 79 -6.53 -4.58 23.12
CA SER A 79 -5.24 -5.06 23.58
C SER A 79 -4.18 -4.98 22.48
N LEU A 80 -2.90 -5.12 22.86
CA LEU A 80 -1.81 -5.24 21.88
C LEU A 80 -2.01 -6.46 20.95
N ALA A 81 -2.59 -7.55 21.45
CA ALA A 81 -2.91 -8.71 20.65
C ALA A 81 -3.97 -8.40 19.59
N ASP A 82 -4.99 -7.61 19.93
CA ASP A 82 -6.07 -7.22 19.01
C ASP A 82 -5.57 -6.40 17.81
N VAL A 83 -4.46 -5.67 17.98
CA VAL A 83 -3.86 -4.82 16.94
C VAL A 83 -2.77 -5.54 16.14
N LEU A 84 -2.11 -6.55 16.70
CA LEU A 84 -0.96 -7.20 16.06
C LEU A 84 -1.23 -8.60 15.52
N ILE A 85 -2.22 -9.31 16.08
CA ILE A 85 -2.47 -10.73 15.78
C ILE A 85 -3.79 -10.86 15.01
N PRO A 86 -3.77 -11.39 13.76
CA PRO A 86 -4.99 -11.68 13.03
C PRO A 86 -5.92 -12.58 13.85
N PHE A 87 -7.22 -12.29 13.79
CA PHE A 87 -8.31 -13.02 14.46
C PHE A 87 -8.36 -12.92 16.00
N ALA A 88 -7.46 -12.17 16.63
CA ALA A 88 -7.50 -11.95 18.08
C ALA A 88 -8.72 -11.12 18.50
N SER A 89 -8.99 -10.03 17.78
CA SER A 89 -10.15 -9.17 18.04
C SER A 89 -11.48 -9.88 17.76
N SER A 90 -12.46 -9.68 18.64
CA SER A 90 -13.87 -10.06 18.40
C SER A 90 -14.63 -8.99 17.61
N TYR A 91 -14.18 -7.74 17.63
CA TYR A 91 -14.79 -6.63 16.91
C TYR A 91 -14.44 -6.71 15.42
N GLN A 92 -15.44 -6.67 14.54
CA GLN A 92 -15.28 -6.69 13.07
C GLN A 92 -14.18 -7.65 12.56
N ARG A 93 -14.10 -8.83 13.20
CA ARG A 93 -12.94 -9.73 13.19
C ARG A 93 -12.28 -9.90 11.81
N TRP A 94 -13.08 -10.12 10.78
CA TRP A 94 -12.59 -10.34 9.41
C TRP A 94 -11.89 -9.12 8.83
N TRP A 95 -12.48 -7.94 8.99
CA TRP A 95 -11.92 -6.69 8.49
C TRP A 95 -10.68 -6.29 9.28
N THR A 96 -10.71 -6.42 10.61
CA THR A 96 -9.56 -6.13 11.46
C THR A 96 -8.39 -7.03 11.11
N SER A 97 -8.64 -8.33 10.96
CA SER A 97 -7.60 -9.32 10.58
C SER A 97 -7.01 -9.02 9.20
N LEU A 98 -7.85 -8.60 8.25
CA LEU A 98 -7.39 -8.21 6.92
C LEU A 98 -6.46 -6.99 6.98
N GLY A 99 -6.78 -5.99 7.81
CA GLY A 99 -5.93 -4.82 8.06
C GLY A 99 -4.59 -5.19 8.67
N ILE A 100 -4.58 -6.10 9.66
CA ILE A 100 -3.36 -6.60 10.30
C ILE A 100 -2.46 -7.32 9.29
N VAL A 101 -3.03 -8.24 8.50
CA VAL A 101 -2.28 -8.98 7.46
C VAL A 101 -1.73 -8.02 6.40
N ALA A 102 -2.52 -7.03 5.96
CA ALA A 102 -2.09 -6.01 5.02
C ALA A 102 -0.92 -5.17 5.58
N GLY A 103 -1.06 -4.69 6.82
CA GLY A 103 -0.04 -3.90 7.52
C GLY A 103 1.29 -4.65 7.65
N TRP A 104 1.25 -5.89 8.15
CA TRP A 104 2.45 -6.72 8.26
C TRP A 104 3.07 -7.03 6.89
N THR A 105 2.26 -7.29 5.87
CA THR A 105 2.77 -7.53 4.51
C THR A 105 3.50 -6.30 3.98
N LEU A 106 2.95 -5.09 4.19
CA LEU A 106 3.61 -3.84 3.79
C LEU A 106 4.90 -3.60 4.58
N VAL A 107 4.90 -3.84 5.90
CA VAL A 107 6.11 -3.71 6.74
C VAL A 107 7.22 -4.66 6.26
N VAL A 108 6.91 -5.95 6.12
CA VAL A 108 7.88 -6.97 5.70
C VAL A 108 8.42 -6.66 4.30
N LEU A 109 7.55 -6.40 3.32
CA LEU A 109 7.97 -6.16 1.94
C LEU A 109 8.65 -4.80 1.78
N GLY A 110 8.23 -3.77 2.52
CA GLY A 110 8.86 -2.45 2.52
C GLY A 110 10.29 -2.51 3.08
N LEU A 111 10.45 -3.08 4.28
CA LEU A 111 11.76 -3.19 4.93
C LEU A 111 12.70 -4.17 4.21
N SER A 112 12.15 -5.18 3.51
CA SER A 112 12.95 -6.10 2.68
C SER A 112 13.81 -5.39 1.63
N TYR A 113 13.45 -4.17 1.24
CA TYR A 113 14.24 -3.34 0.33
C TYR A 113 15.69 -3.17 0.81
N TYR A 114 15.90 -2.95 2.12
CA TYR A 114 17.23 -2.69 2.69
C TYR A 114 18.13 -3.93 2.69
N VAL A 115 17.54 -5.13 2.66
CA VAL A 115 18.27 -6.41 2.62
C VAL A 115 18.17 -7.11 1.26
N ARG A 116 17.61 -6.45 0.24
CA ARG A 116 17.36 -7.03 -1.10
C ARG A 116 18.60 -7.62 -1.78
N ALA A 117 19.79 -7.12 -1.46
CA ALA A 117 21.05 -7.65 -2.00
C ALA A 117 21.34 -9.07 -1.49
N ARG A 118 20.93 -9.39 -0.25
CA ARG A 118 21.05 -10.73 0.34
C ARG A 118 19.96 -11.68 -0.15
N ILE A 119 18.74 -11.17 -0.35
CA ILE A 119 17.60 -11.95 -0.90
C ILE A 119 17.81 -12.30 -2.39
N GLY A 120 18.55 -11.44 -3.09
CA GLY A 120 18.67 -11.46 -4.54
C GLY A 120 17.59 -10.58 -5.19
N VAL A 121 18.02 -9.61 -6.00
CA VAL A 121 17.13 -8.57 -6.57
C VAL A 121 15.99 -9.16 -7.40
N ALA A 122 16.21 -10.27 -8.09
CA ALA A 122 15.17 -10.93 -8.88
C ALA A 122 14.04 -11.50 -7.99
N ARG A 123 14.39 -12.22 -6.92
CA ARG A 123 13.43 -12.76 -5.95
C ARG A 123 12.70 -11.65 -5.21
N TRP A 124 13.44 -10.64 -4.76
CA TRP A 124 12.87 -9.46 -4.13
C TRP A 124 11.83 -8.78 -5.02
N ARG A 125 12.09 -8.63 -6.33
CA ARG A 125 11.11 -8.04 -7.27
C ARG A 125 9.83 -8.86 -7.38
N VAL A 126 9.89 -10.18 -7.29
CA VAL A 126 8.69 -11.04 -7.30
C VAL A 126 7.92 -10.87 -6.01
N MET A 127 8.59 -10.96 -4.86
CA MET A 127 7.98 -10.75 -3.54
C MET A 127 7.35 -9.36 -3.43
N HIS A 128 8.03 -8.32 -3.92
CA HIS A 128 7.57 -6.95 -3.84
C HIS A 128 6.26 -6.71 -4.61
N ARG A 129 5.90 -7.54 -5.60
CA ARG A 129 4.60 -7.44 -6.29
C ARG A 129 3.42 -7.74 -5.36
N PHE A 130 3.62 -8.50 -4.28
CA PHE A 130 2.58 -8.76 -3.29
C PHE A 130 2.18 -7.51 -2.50
N THR A 131 2.94 -6.41 -2.57
CA THR A 131 2.50 -5.10 -2.03
C THR A 131 1.21 -4.62 -2.70
N LEU A 132 0.95 -4.98 -3.96
CA LEU A 132 -0.31 -4.66 -4.62
C LEU A 132 -1.50 -5.36 -3.93
N LEU A 133 -1.33 -6.63 -3.54
CA LEU A 133 -2.37 -7.36 -2.82
C LEU A 133 -2.56 -6.80 -1.41
N ALA A 134 -1.47 -6.46 -0.71
CA ALA A 134 -1.54 -5.83 0.60
C ALA A 134 -2.27 -4.47 0.55
N TRP A 135 -2.02 -3.68 -0.49
CA TRP A 135 -2.73 -2.43 -0.72
C TRP A 135 -4.23 -2.65 -0.99
N LEU A 136 -4.59 -3.62 -1.84
CA LEU A 136 -6.00 -3.98 -2.07
C LEU A 136 -6.69 -4.47 -0.78
N ALA A 137 -5.98 -5.25 0.04
CA ALA A 137 -6.47 -5.67 1.36
C ALA A 137 -6.67 -4.47 2.30
N GLY A 138 -5.79 -3.47 2.27
CA GLY A 138 -5.94 -2.21 3.01
C GLY A 138 -7.17 -1.40 2.57
N ILE A 139 -7.48 -1.38 1.27
CA ILE A 139 -8.72 -0.76 0.75
C ILE A 139 -9.94 -1.50 1.30
N ALA A 140 -9.96 -2.82 1.17
CA ALA A 140 -11.06 -3.65 1.65
C ALA A 140 -11.26 -3.52 3.17
N HIS A 141 -10.17 -3.50 3.95
CA HIS A 141 -10.19 -3.21 5.38
C HIS A 141 -10.83 -1.83 5.65
N SER A 142 -10.40 -0.77 4.96
CA SER A 142 -10.94 0.58 5.19
C SER A 142 -12.45 0.70 4.89
N LEU A 143 -12.94 -0.02 3.88
CA LEU A 143 -14.35 -0.01 3.49
C LEU A 143 -15.21 -0.91 4.38
N GLY A 144 -14.65 -2.03 4.86
CA GLY A 144 -15.37 -2.97 5.72
C GLY A 144 -15.42 -2.56 7.19
N GLU A 145 -14.35 -1.94 7.69
CA GLU A 145 -14.22 -1.48 9.08
C GLU A 145 -14.81 -0.08 9.28
N GLY A 146 -14.70 0.79 8.27
CA GLY A 146 -15.00 2.21 8.39
C GLY A 146 -16.49 2.52 8.46
N THR A 147 -16.95 3.18 9.53
CA THR A 147 -18.31 3.74 9.59
C THR A 147 -18.55 4.81 8.52
N ASP A 148 -17.47 5.36 7.96
CA ASP A 148 -17.48 6.38 6.92
C ASP A 148 -17.54 5.78 5.50
N ALA A 149 -17.54 4.45 5.35
CA ALA A 149 -17.50 3.77 4.05
C ALA A 149 -18.65 4.15 3.09
N GLY A 150 -19.79 4.60 3.63
CA GLY A 150 -20.93 5.10 2.84
C GLY A 150 -21.00 6.62 2.68
N LYS A 151 -20.06 7.38 3.25
CA LYS A 151 -20.09 8.85 3.20
C LYS A 151 -19.45 9.36 1.92
N ALA A 152 -20.15 10.24 1.21
CA ALA A 152 -19.70 10.77 -0.09
C ALA A 152 -18.31 11.41 -0.03
N TRP A 153 -17.98 12.14 1.04
CA TRP A 153 -16.66 12.75 1.22
C TRP A 153 -15.54 11.71 1.30
N PHE A 154 -15.78 10.60 2.02
CA PHE A 154 -14.81 9.54 2.22
C PHE A 154 -14.60 8.77 0.92
N VAL A 155 -15.70 8.41 0.25
CA VAL A 155 -15.67 7.74 -1.06
C VAL A 155 -14.97 8.59 -2.10
N ALA A 156 -15.22 9.90 -2.14
CA ALA A 156 -14.56 10.81 -3.09
C ALA A 156 -13.05 10.88 -2.84
N MET A 157 -12.63 11.02 -1.59
CA MET A 157 -11.21 11.02 -1.22
C MET A 157 -10.52 9.70 -1.56
N LEU A 158 -11.17 8.57 -1.24
CA LEU A 158 -10.70 7.24 -1.61
C LEU A 158 -10.59 7.09 -3.13
N ALA A 159 -11.59 7.51 -3.88
CA ALA A 159 -11.59 7.44 -5.33
C ALA A 159 -10.41 8.24 -5.92
N ILE A 160 -10.16 9.46 -5.43
CA ILE A 160 -9.03 10.29 -5.88
C ILE A 160 -7.68 9.60 -5.62
N ALA A 161 -7.50 9.02 -4.44
CA ALA A 161 -6.25 8.36 -4.07
C ALA A 161 -6.05 7.03 -4.82
N ILE A 162 -7.10 6.20 -4.90
CA ILE A 162 -7.03 4.80 -5.32
C ILE A 162 -7.22 4.64 -6.82
N ALA A 163 -8.18 5.35 -7.44
CA ALA A 163 -8.60 5.08 -8.81
C ALA A 163 -7.45 5.16 -9.83
N PRO A 164 -6.51 6.12 -9.76
CA PRO A 164 -5.39 6.17 -10.70
C PRO A 164 -4.49 4.92 -10.60
N ALA A 165 -4.15 4.51 -9.38
CA ALA A 165 -3.33 3.33 -9.13
C ALA A 165 -4.06 2.03 -9.54
N LEU A 166 -5.35 1.95 -9.23
CA LEU A 166 -6.19 0.79 -9.54
C LEU A 166 -6.37 0.63 -11.05
N ALA A 167 -6.72 1.70 -11.76
CA ALA A 167 -6.85 1.70 -13.21
C ALA A 167 -5.54 1.24 -13.87
N MET A 168 -4.40 1.77 -13.42
CA MET A 168 -3.08 1.35 -13.91
C MET A 168 -2.76 -0.12 -13.61
N ALA A 169 -3.15 -0.63 -12.45
CA ALA A 169 -2.97 -2.04 -12.10
C ALA A 169 -3.81 -2.95 -13.01
N VAL A 170 -5.09 -2.63 -13.18
CA VAL A 170 -6.03 -3.37 -14.04
C VAL A 170 -5.55 -3.38 -15.50
N LEU A 171 -5.17 -2.22 -16.04
CA LEU A 171 -4.65 -2.12 -17.41
C LEU A 171 -3.42 -3.00 -17.62
N ARG A 172 -2.56 -3.17 -16.60
CA ARG A 172 -1.39 -4.04 -16.68
C ARG A 172 -1.71 -5.52 -16.65
N LEU A 173 -2.57 -5.91 -15.72
CA LEU A 173 -3.01 -7.30 -15.63
C LEU A 173 -3.73 -7.73 -16.90
N ALA A 174 -4.45 -6.79 -17.55
CA ALA A 174 -5.09 -7.01 -18.84
C ALA A 174 -4.14 -6.92 -20.05
N GLY A 175 -2.84 -6.64 -19.87
CA GLY A 175 -1.88 -6.48 -20.97
C GLY A 175 -2.08 -5.21 -21.82
N ARG A 176 -2.94 -4.28 -21.38
CA ARG A 176 -3.34 -3.06 -22.10
C ARG A 176 -2.65 -1.79 -21.60
N ALA A 177 -1.72 -1.90 -20.66
CA ALA A 177 -1.10 -0.74 -20.06
C ALA A 177 -0.24 0.04 -21.07
N PRO A 178 -0.43 1.37 -21.16
CA PRO A 178 0.44 2.22 -21.97
C PRO A 178 1.89 2.06 -21.54
N ARG A 179 2.79 1.88 -22.52
CA ARG A 179 4.23 1.99 -22.31
C ARG A 179 4.65 3.40 -22.70
N GLY A 180 5.42 4.07 -21.84
CA GLY A 180 5.87 5.41 -22.15
C GLY A 180 6.83 5.45 -23.36
N PRO A 181 6.97 6.60 -24.05
CA PRO A 181 7.77 6.75 -25.27
C PRO A 181 9.26 6.38 -25.14
N GLY A 182 9.78 6.19 -23.93
CA GLY A 182 11.12 5.63 -23.68
C GLY A 182 11.21 4.10 -23.78
N ALA A 183 10.14 3.42 -24.21
CA ALA A 183 10.15 2.01 -24.57
C ALA A 183 10.59 1.87 -26.04
N THR A 184 11.89 1.93 -26.30
CA THR A 184 12.43 1.50 -27.59
C THR A 184 11.94 0.08 -27.85
N PRO A 185 11.32 -0.21 -29.01
CA PRO A 185 11.00 -1.58 -29.40
C PRO A 185 12.26 -2.43 -29.30
N ALA A 186 12.15 -3.64 -28.75
CA ALA A 186 13.27 -4.57 -28.78
C ALA A 186 13.67 -4.77 -30.26
N PRO A 187 14.96 -4.65 -30.62
CA PRO A 187 15.38 -4.94 -31.99
C PRO A 187 14.92 -6.36 -32.35
N PRO A 188 14.42 -6.59 -33.58
CA PRO A 188 14.02 -7.92 -34.02
C PRO A 188 15.17 -8.90 -33.76
N ALA A 189 14.83 -10.05 -33.15
CA ALA A 189 15.82 -11.06 -32.81
C ALA A 189 16.61 -11.44 -34.07
N ALA A 190 17.93 -11.23 -34.04
CA ALA A 190 18.79 -11.59 -35.16
C ALA A 190 18.57 -13.08 -35.50
N PRO A 191 18.42 -13.43 -36.79
CA PRO A 191 18.19 -14.82 -37.18
C PRO A 191 19.33 -15.68 -36.64
N ARG A 192 18.98 -16.71 -35.86
CA ARG A 192 19.94 -17.69 -35.37
C ARG A 192 20.61 -18.31 -36.59
N ARG A 193 21.88 -17.96 -36.84
CA ARG A 193 22.72 -18.67 -37.81
C ARG A 193 22.69 -20.14 -37.41
N ARG A 194 22.02 -20.98 -38.21
CA ARG A 194 22.22 -22.43 -38.15
C ARG A 194 23.69 -22.65 -38.47
N VAL A 195 24.45 -23.09 -37.49
CA VAL A 195 25.75 -23.69 -37.73
C VAL A 195 25.45 -25.02 -38.39
N ALA A 196 25.67 -25.11 -39.71
CA ALA A 196 25.70 -26.39 -40.40
C ALA A 196 26.96 -27.13 -39.92
N ALA A 197 26.76 -28.37 -39.47
CA ALA A 197 27.81 -29.34 -39.19
C ALA A 197 28.21 -30.05 -40.48
#